data_AF-A0A8H4KV16-F1
#
_entry.id   AF-A0A8H4KV16-F1
#
_cell.length_a   1.000
_cell.length_b   1.000
_cell.length_c   1.000
_cell.angle_alpha   90.00
_cell.angle_beta   90.00
_cell.angle_gamma   90.00
#
_symmetry.space_group_name_H-M   'P 1'
#
loop_
_entity.id
_entity.type
_entity.pdbx_description
1 polymer ?
#
loop_
_entity_poly.entity_id
_entity_poly.type
_entity_poly.pdbx_seq_one_letter_code
_entity_poly.pdbx_strand_id
1 'polypeptide(L)'
;MAGTQKGLPSTHNKDLQESLDPMMDHVKTVPDSIQIANGALSTLTVNPEKIKAALDDVADYLVRKGVPFRETHHISSRCVAKSEETGIPMNEFSHEQIKAIDERFEEDIADVFNYETTIESRSAKGGTSKATVLEQIEILNKILA
;
A
#
# COMPACT_ATOMS: atom_id res chain seq x y z
N MET A 1 10.02 -19.32 -24.14
CA MET A 1 8.90 -19.63 -25.08
C MET A 1 8.71 -18.57 -26.18
N ALA A 2 8.49 -17.28 -25.86
CA ALA A 2 8.23 -16.27 -26.90
C ALA A 2 9.36 -16.12 -27.94
N GLY A 3 10.63 -16.23 -27.53
CA GLY A 3 11.78 -16.17 -28.44
C GLY A 3 11.86 -17.35 -29.41
N THR A 4 11.58 -18.57 -28.94
CA THR A 4 11.61 -19.81 -29.74
C THR A 4 10.52 -19.83 -30.82
N GLN A 5 9.34 -19.29 -30.52
CA GLN A 5 8.20 -19.30 -31.46
C GLN A 5 8.23 -18.13 -32.45
N LYS A 6 8.97 -17.06 -32.14
CA LYS A 6 8.98 -15.84 -32.95
C LYS A 6 9.58 -16.11 -34.33
N GLY A 7 8.77 -15.92 -35.38
CA GLY A 7 9.22 -16.03 -36.76
C GLY A 7 9.24 -17.45 -37.33
N LEU A 8 8.72 -18.44 -36.62
CA LEU A 8 8.56 -19.79 -37.17
C LEU A 8 7.43 -19.80 -38.23
N PRO A 9 7.65 -20.37 -39.42
CA PRO A 9 6.59 -20.57 -40.41
C PRO A 9 5.59 -21.62 -39.92
N SER A 10 4.35 -21.59 -40.40
CA SER A 10 3.41 -22.69 -40.16
C SER A 10 3.83 -23.95 -40.93
N THR A 11 3.52 -25.19 -40.52
CA THR A 11 2.72 -25.62 -39.36
C THR A 11 3.61 -26.20 -38.25
N HIS A 12 4.15 -27.42 -38.41
CA HIS A 12 5.02 -28.07 -37.42
C HIS A 12 6.50 -27.76 -37.67
N ASN A 13 7.21 -27.28 -36.65
CA ASN A 13 8.67 -27.08 -36.65
C ASN A 13 9.29 -27.82 -35.47
N LYS A 14 10.49 -28.39 -35.66
CA LYS A 14 11.19 -29.14 -34.60
C LYS A 14 11.52 -28.27 -33.39
N ASP A 15 11.77 -26.99 -33.62
CA ASP A 15 12.01 -25.94 -32.62
C ASP A 15 10.89 -25.83 -31.57
N LEU A 16 9.66 -26.25 -31.89
CA LEU A 16 8.54 -26.26 -30.94
C LEU A 16 8.76 -27.22 -29.76
N GLN A 17 9.66 -28.21 -29.89
CA GLN A 17 10.02 -29.14 -28.81
C GLN A 17 10.64 -28.42 -27.61
N GLU A 18 11.35 -27.31 -27.85
CA GLU A 18 11.99 -26.48 -26.81
C GLU A 18 10.97 -25.75 -25.90
N SER A 19 9.67 -25.80 -26.22
CA SER A 19 8.63 -25.24 -25.35
C SER A 19 8.27 -26.14 -24.16
N LEU A 20 8.59 -27.45 -24.26
CA LEU A 20 8.16 -28.43 -23.27
C LEU A 20 8.90 -28.24 -21.94
N ASP A 21 10.22 -28.14 -21.96
CA ASP A 21 11.02 -28.05 -20.74
C ASP A 21 10.70 -26.79 -19.91
N PRO A 22 10.61 -25.57 -20.49
CA PRO A 22 10.19 -24.39 -19.74
C PRO A 22 8.75 -24.49 -19.22
N MET A 23 7.85 -25.11 -19.97
CA MET A 23 6.47 -25.33 -19.51
C MET A 23 6.45 -26.27 -18.30
N MET A 24 7.19 -27.37 -18.35
CA MET A 24 7.27 -28.35 -17.27
C MET A 24 7.94 -27.76 -16.02
N ASP A 25 8.90 -26.86 -16.18
CA ASP A 25 9.49 -26.11 -15.07
C ASP A 25 8.44 -25.22 -14.39
N HIS A 26 7.69 -24.42 -15.15
CA HIS A 26 6.62 -23.58 -14.60
C HIS A 26 5.52 -24.39 -13.89
N VAL A 27 5.14 -25.54 -14.44
CA VAL A 27 4.15 -26.46 -13.82
C VAL A 27 4.62 -26.95 -12.45
N LYS A 28 5.94 -27.00 -12.19
CA LYS A 28 6.50 -27.34 -10.87
C LYS A 28 6.62 -26.10 -9.99
N THR A 29 7.21 -25.03 -10.51
CA THR A 29 7.54 -23.84 -9.71
C THR A 29 6.31 -23.10 -9.19
N VAL A 30 5.23 -23.01 -9.97
CA VAL A 30 4.05 -22.24 -9.56
C VAL A 30 3.35 -22.88 -8.35
N PRO A 31 3.02 -24.20 -8.34
CA PRO A 31 2.48 -24.86 -7.15
C PRO A 31 3.39 -24.73 -5.92
N ASP A 32 4.70 -24.95 -6.07
CA ASP A 32 5.66 -24.84 -4.97
C ASP A 32 5.66 -23.42 -4.38
N SER A 33 5.63 -22.40 -5.24
CA SER A 33 5.57 -21.00 -4.83
C SER A 33 4.29 -20.68 -4.06
N ILE A 34 3.15 -21.19 -4.52
CA ILE A 34 1.85 -21.03 -3.84
C ILE A 34 1.88 -21.73 -2.48
N GLN A 35 2.46 -22.93 -2.38
CA GLN A 35 2.58 -23.65 -1.12
C GLN A 35 3.44 -22.90 -0.11
N ILE A 36 4.56 -22.32 -0.54
CA ILE A 36 5.42 -21.48 0.30
C ILE A 36 4.66 -20.23 0.77
N ALA A 37 3.95 -19.54 -0.14
CA ALA A 37 3.16 -18.37 0.21
C ALA A 37 2.07 -18.69 1.26
N ASN A 38 1.39 -19.83 1.13
CA ASN A 38 0.42 -20.30 2.12
C ASN A 38 1.07 -20.55 3.48
N GLY A 39 2.26 -21.17 3.50
CA GLY A 39 3.04 -21.37 4.73
C GLY A 39 3.44 -20.06 5.41
N ALA A 40 3.93 -19.09 4.63
CA ALA A 40 4.29 -17.77 5.14
C ALA A 40 3.07 -17.02 5.69
N LEU A 41 1.94 -17.02 4.98
CA LEU A 41 0.72 -16.34 5.41
C LEU A 41 0.09 -17.00 6.64
N SER A 42 0.10 -18.33 6.74
CA SER A 42 -0.47 -19.05 7.89
C SER A 42 0.30 -18.84 9.20
N THR A 43 1.58 -18.46 9.13
CA THR A 43 2.44 -18.21 10.29
C THR A 43 2.68 -16.72 10.55
N LEU A 44 2.13 -15.85 9.70
CA LEU A 44 2.28 -14.40 9.80
C LEU A 44 1.65 -13.87 11.09
N THR A 45 2.41 -13.10 11.85
CA THR A 45 1.94 -12.39 13.04
C THR A 45 1.98 -10.89 12.78
N VAL A 46 0.82 -10.24 12.92
CA VAL A 46 0.71 -8.79 12.79
C VAL A 46 1.14 -8.12 14.11
N ASN A 47 1.88 -7.01 14.03
CA ASN A 47 2.23 -6.18 15.17
C ASN A 47 1.46 -4.84 15.09
N PRO A 48 0.28 -4.73 15.73
CA PRO A 48 -0.59 -3.57 15.59
C PRO A 48 0.06 -2.27 16.08
N GLU A 49 0.82 -2.34 17.18
CA GLU A 49 1.47 -1.17 17.78
C GLU A 49 2.49 -0.55 16.84
N LYS A 50 3.33 -1.38 16.19
CA LYS A 50 4.30 -0.89 15.20
C LYS A 50 3.63 -0.31 13.94
N ILE A 51 2.50 -0.88 13.53
CA ILE A 51 1.76 -0.39 12.36
C ILE A 51 1.13 0.97 12.65
N LYS A 52 0.51 1.13 13.82
CA LYS A 52 -0.09 2.40 14.24
C LYS A 52 0.93 3.53 14.35
N ALA A 53 2.16 3.22 14.78
CA ALA A 53 3.22 4.21 14.94
C ALA A 53 3.83 4.72 13.62
N ALA A 54 3.53 4.11 12.47
CA ALA A 54 4.17 4.41 11.18
C ALA A 54 3.30 5.27 10.24
N LEU A 55 2.21 5.86 10.72
CA LEU A 55 1.22 6.56 9.90
C LEU A 55 1.50 8.07 9.80
N ASP A 56 1.70 8.57 8.58
CA ASP A 56 1.91 10.00 8.28
C ASP A 56 0.90 10.50 7.22
N ASP A 57 -0.24 11.06 7.65
CA ASP A 57 -1.33 11.53 6.77
C ASP A 57 -1.40 13.08 6.62
N VAL A 58 -0.36 13.80 7.02
CA VAL A 58 -0.30 15.27 6.99
C VAL A 58 -0.41 15.84 5.56
N ALA A 59 0.05 15.09 4.54
CA ALA A 59 -0.06 15.52 3.14
C ALA A 59 -1.52 15.58 2.66
N ASP A 60 -2.34 14.58 3.00
CA ASP A 60 -3.75 14.50 2.57
C ASP A 60 -4.59 15.65 3.15
N TYR A 61 -4.29 16.08 4.38
CA TYR A 61 -4.92 17.24 5.01
C TYR A 61 -4.73 18.52 4.19
N LEU A 62 -3.49 18.82 3.80
CA LEU A 62 -3.19 20.04 3.04
C LEU A 62 -3.81 19.99 1.63
N VAL A 63 -3.89 18.81 1.02
CA VAL A 63 -4.57 18.63 -0.28
C VAL A 63 -6.05 18.96 -0.16
N ARG A 64 -6.72 18.52 0.90
CA ARG A 64 -8.14 18.86 1.17
C ARG A 64 -8.35 20.36 1.39
N LYS A 65 -7.35 21.09 1.88
CA LYS A 65 -7.35 22.56 1.98
C LYS A 65 -7.01 23.29 0.68
N GLY A 66 -6.79 22.56 -0.41
CA GLY A 66 -6.53 23.13 -1.74
C GLY A 66 -5.05 23.39 -2.05
N VAL A 67 -4.13 22.91 -1.22
CA VAL A 67 -2.69 23.03 -1.50
C VAL A 67 -2.29 22.03 -2.58
N PRO A 68 -1.53 22.43 -3.62
CA PRO A 68 -1.06 21.50 -4.64
C PRO A 68 -0.24 20.34 -4.07
N PHE A 69 -0.48 19.11 -4.52
CA PHE A 69 0.14 17.90 -3.97
C PHE A 69 1.68 17.95 -3.89
N ARG A 70 2.34 18.58 -4.89
CA ARG A 70 3.80 18.76 -4.87
C ARG A 70 4.25 19.54 -3.63
N GLU A 71 3.50 20.57 -3.26
CA GLU A 71 3.80 21.42 -2.12
C GLU A 71 3.44 20.73 -0.79
N THR A 72 2.32 19.99 -0.74
CA THR A 72 1.95 19.23 0.46
C THR A 72 2.97 18.17 0.81
N HIS A 73 3.52 17.47 -0.20
CA HIS A 73 4.58 16.48 0.01
C HIS A 73 5.86 17.12 0.57
N HIS A 74 6.25 18.31 0.08
CA HIS A 74 7.40 19.04 0.64
C HIS A 74 7.17 19.47 2.09
N ILE A 75 5.96 19.95 2.42
CA ILE A 75 5.60 20.34 3.79
C ILE A 75 5.59 19.11 4.71
N SER A 76 4.98 18.01 4.29
CA SER A 76 4.96 16.75 5.03
C SER A 76 6.37 16.20 5.29
N SER A 77 7.28 16.25 4.31
CA SER A 77 8.68 15.86 4.53
C SER A 77 9.39 16.73 5.58
N ARG A 78 9.05 18.03 5.68
CA ARG A 78 9.58 18.91 6.73
C ARG A 78 9.03 18.55 8.11
N CYS A 79 7.76 18.11 8.19
CA CYS A 79 7.18 17.58 9.43
C CYS A 79 7.89 16.32 9.90
N VAL A 80 8.13 15.36 9.00
CA VAL A 80 8.86 14.12 9.31
C VAL A 80 10.29 14.45 9.76
N ALA A 81 11.00 15.30 9.02
CA ALA A 81 12.35 15.72 9.40
C ALA A 81 12.40 16.39 10.78
N LYS A 82 11.36 17.17 11.14
CA LYS A 82 11.27 17.79 12.47
C LYS A 82 11.01 16.76 13.57
N SER A 83 10.23 15.74 13.26
CA SER A 83 9.94 14.64 14.19
C SER A 83 11.19 13.82 14.48
N GLU A 84 11.97 13.52 13.43
CA GLU A 84 13.26 12.85 13.56
C GLU A 84 14.29 13.70 14.33
N GLU A 85 14.35 15.01 14.09
CA GLU A 85 15.26 15.93 14.79
C GLU A 85 14.94 16.02 16.30
N THR A 86 13.66 16.10 16.65
CA THR A 86 13.22 16.32 18.03
C THR A 86 13.00 15.03 18.82
N GLY A 87 12.87 13.90 18.14
CA GLY A 87 12.47 12.62 18.74
C GLY A 87 11.02 12.61 19.22
N ILE A 88 10.22 13.62 18.87
CA ILE A 88 8.81 13.75 19.24
C ILE A 88 7.98 13.29 18.03
N PRO A 89 7.05 12.34 18.19
CA PRO A 89 6.20 11.90 17.10
C PRO A 89 5.26 13.02 16.65
N MET A 90 4.91 13.06 15.36
CA MET A 90 4.17 14.19 14.78
C MET A 90 2.78 14.43 15.41
N ASN A 91 2.16 13.38 15.94
CA ASN A 91 0.88 13.46 16.67
C ASN A 91 0.99 14.13 18.04
N GLU A 92 2.21 14.32 18.57
CA GLU A 92 2.49 15.00 19.83
C GLU A 92 2.98 16.44 19.62
N PHE A 93 3.09 16.92 18.39
CA PHE A 93 3.44 18.31 18.12
C PHE A 93 2.36 19.26 18.64
N SER A 94 2.79 20.33 19.32
CA SER A 94 1.90 21.43 19.64
C SER A 94 1.44 22.16 18.36
N HIS A 95 0.29 22.82 18.44
CA HIS A 95 -0.20 23.64 17.31
C HIS A 95 0.84 24.69 16.88
N GLU A 96 1.57 25.27 17.84
CA GLU A 96 2.65 26.22 17.55
C GLU A 96 3.82 25.57 16.79
N GLN A 97 4.20 24.34 17.14
CA GLN A 97 5.29 23.60 16.48
C GLN A 97 4.96 23.24 15.04
N ILE A 98 3.73 22.77 14.76
CA ILE A 98 3.32 22.42 13.40
C ILE A 98 3.08 23.68 12.54
N LYS A 99 2.54 24.74 13.13
CA LYS A 99 2.33 26.04 12.46
C LYS A 99 3.65 26.76 12.15
N ALA A 100 4.70 26.52 12.93
CA ALA A 100 6.04 26.99 12.61
C ALA A 100 6.63 26.34 11.34
N ILE A 101 6.11 25.17 10.93
CA ILE A 101 6.49 24.53 9.67
C ILE A 101 5.76 25.19 8.50
N ASP A 102 4.44 25.34 8.61
CA ASP A 102 3.62 26.01 7.61
C ASP A 102 2.41 26.70 8.26
N GLU A 103 2.12 27.93 7.84
CA GLU A 103 1.05 28.76 8.41
C GLU A 103 -0.36 28.21 8.12
N ARG A 104 -0.51 27.34 7.13
CA ARG A 104 -1.80 26.77 6.70
C ARG A 104 -2.31 25.65 7.60
N PHE A 105 -1.50 25.22 8.58
CA PHE A 105 -1.96 24.31 9.62
C PHE A 105 -2.85 25.05 10.62
N GLU A 106 -4.06 24.54 10.80
CA GLU A 106 -5.03 25.02 11.78
C GLU A 106 -5.19 23.99 12.90
N GLU A 107 -5.98 24.30 13.94
CA GLU A 107 -6.18 23.41 15.09
C GLU A 107 -6.82 22.07 14.73
N ASP A 108 -7.55 22.00 13.61
CA ASP A 108 -8.16 20.79 13.04
C ASP A 108 -7.16 19.74 12.55
N ILE A 109 -5.85 20.06 12.49
CA ILE A 109 -4.80 19.10 12.14
C ILE A 109 -4.72 17.94 13.15
N ALA A 110 -5.12 18.18 14.40
CA ALA A 110 -5.16 17.16 15.45
C ALA A 110 -6.04 15.96 15.06
N ASP A 111 -7.13 16.21 14.32
CA ASP A 111 -8.07 15.17 13.89
C ASP A 111 -7.47 14.21 12.85
N VAL A 112 -6.44 14.65 12.12
CA VAL A 112 -5.75 13.85 11.09
C VAL A 112 -4.87 12.77 11.72
N PHE A 113 -4.36 13.05 12.93
CA PHE A 113 -3.59 12.07 13.71
C PHE A 113 -4.47 11.00 14.36
N ASN A 114 -5.79 11.11 14.24
CA ASN A 114 -6.72 10.03 14.63
C ASN A 114 -6.76 8.97 13.52
N TYR A 115 -6.03 7.87 13.75
CA TYR A 115 -5.90 6.72 12.85
C TYR A 115 -7.27 6.21 12.34
N GLU A 116 -8.21 6.02 13.27
CA GLU A 116 -9.53 5.49 12.96
C GLU A 116 -10.29 6.43 12.01
N THR A 117 -10.25 7.74 12.28
CA THR A 117 -10.96 8.73 11.47
C THR A 117 -10.40 8.80 10.05
N THR A 118 -9.07 8.77 9.91
CA THR A 118 -8.43 8.88 8.61
C THR A 118 -8.72 7.66 7.73
N ILE A 119 -8.65 6.45 8.28
CA ILE A 119 -8.95 5.22 7.54
C ILE A 119 -10.44 5.14 7.18
N GLU A 120 -11.33 5.48 8.10
CA GLU A 120 -12.77 5.47 7.82
C GLU A 120 -13.17 6.51 6.76
N SER A 121 -12.40 7.59 6.60
CA SER A 121 -12.61 8.56 5.52
C SER A 121 -12.31 7.99 4.13
N ARG A 122 -11.56 6.89 4.01
CA ARG A 122 -11.22 6.20 2.75
C ARG A 122 -12.32 5.19 2.37
N SER A 123 -13.56 5.68 2.28
CA SER A 123 -14.78 4.87 2.07
C SER A 123 -15.23 4.74 0.60
N ALA A 124 -14.46 5.27 -0.35
CA ALA A 124 -14.68 5.02 -1.77
C ALA A 124 -14.60 3.52 -2.07
N LYS A 125 -15.24 3.07 -3.16
CA LYS A 125 -15.22 1.65 -3.57
C LYS A 125 -13.77 1.16 -3.75
N GLY A 126 -13.42 0.07 -3.08
CA GLY A 126 -12.05 -0.47 -3.03
C GLY A 126 -11.09 0.28 -2.08
N GLY A 127 -11.59 1.23 -1.30
CA GLY A 127 -10.84 1.93 -0.27
C GLY A 127 -10.55 1.09 0.97
N THR A 128 -9.85 1.69 1.93
CA THR A 128 -9.33 1.02 3.13
C THR A 128 -10.23 1.15 4.35
N SER A 129 -11.39 1.81 4.25
CA SER A 129 -12.34 1.87 5.37
C SER A 129 -12.78 0.47 5.79
N LYS A 130 -13.11 0.28 7.07
CA LYS A 130 -13.52 -1.03 7.58
C LYS A 130 -14.73 -1.58 6.82
N ALA A 131 -15.70 -0.72 6.48
CA ALA A 131 -16.88 -1.12 5.73
C ALA A 131 -16.51 -1.67 4.34
N THR A 132 -15.63 -0.98 3.61
CA THR A 132 -15.21 -1.39 2.27
C THR A 132 -14.37 -2.67 2.29
N VAL A 133 -13.51 -2.84 3.29
CA VAL A 133 -12.71 -4.06 3.46
C VAL A 133 -13.60 -5.27 3.76
N LEU A 134 -14.59 -5.11 4.64
CA LEU A 134 -15.55 -6.19 4.95
C LEU A 134 -16.40 -6.56 3.74
N GLU A 135 -16.87 -5.58 2.97
CA GLU A 135 -17.56 -5.81 1.69
C GLU A 135 -16.67 -6.61 0.73
N GLN A 136 -15.40 -6.22 0.59
CA GLN A 136 -14.46 -6.91 -0.29
C GLN A 136 -14.18 -8.35 0.15
N ILE A 137 -14.07 -8.60 1.46
CA ILE A 137 -13.93 -9.95 2.02
C ILE A 137 -15.16 -10.80 1.67
N GLU A 138 -16.37 -10.24 1.78
CA GLU A 138 -17.59 -10.95 1.42
C GLU A 138 -17.63 -11.31 -0.07
N ILE A 139 -17.25 -10.38 -0.94
CA ILE A 139 -17.16 -10.62 -2.40
C ILE A 139 -16.16 -11.74 -2.70
N LEU A 140 -14.97 -11.70 -2.09
CA LEU A 140 -13.94 -12.72 -2.32
C LEU A 140 -14.38 -14.09 -1.82
N ASN A 141 -15.03 -14.17 -0.65
CA ASN A 141 -15.58 -15.42 -0.13
C ASN A 141 -16.63 -16.02 -1.07
N LYS A 142 -17.45 -15.19 -1.73
CA LYS A 142 -18.43 -15.65 -2.74
C LYS A 142 -17.79 -16.16 -4.03
N ILE A 143 -16.61 -15.64 -4.40
CA ILE A 143 -15.86 -16.09 -5.59
C ILE A 143 -15.14 -17.41 -5.32
N LEU A 144 -14.68 -17.61 -4.08
CA LEU A 144 -13.94 -18.81 -3.66
C LEU A 144 -14.83 -20.00 -3.28
N ALA A 145 -16.12 -19.76 -3.01
CA ALA A 145 -17.14 -20.79 -2.73
C ALA A 145 -17.63 -21.46 -4.01
#